data_AF-A0A6J5E3L8-F1
#
_entry.id   AF-A0A6J5E3L8-F1
#
_cell.length_a   1.000
_cell.length_b   1.000
_cell.length_c   1.000
_cell.angle_alpha   90.00
_cell.angle_beta   90.00
_cell.angle_gamma   90.00
#
_symmetry.space_group_name_H-M   'P 1'
#
loop_
_entity.id
_entity.type
_entity.pdbx_description
1 polymer ?
#
loop_
_entity_poly.entity_id
_entity_poly.type
_entity_poly.pdbx_seq_one_letter_code
_entity_poly.pdbx_strand_id
1 'polypeptide(L)'
;MVTATFRFYEELNDFLARPLRQQSFSCVCARDATTKHMIEALGVPHTEVELILVNGESVGFDHPLRDGDRVAVYPKFEALDIQPLLRVRERPLRVMRFIADAHLGGLAQLLRLAGFDTLYDNHYEDARIEALALDENRIVLTRDRELLKRRTITHGCYVRTLKPEAQLREVFGRLDLAGSARPFRLCVTCNAPLRRISKDEATGRAPDGVLERHTQFVTCDVCRRVFWEGSHWRRMRALMDSVAGDGSGIGPVPAIGIGPPANPPGMRSAPDDSES
;
A
#
# COMPACT_ATOMS: atom_id res chain seq x y z
N MET A 1 -4.47 -40.06 -5.57
CA MET A 1 -4.65 -38.69 -6.07
C MET A 1 -6.13 -38.41 -6.19
N VAL A 2 -6.54 -37.15 -6.15
CA VAL A 2 -7.92 -36.70 -6.40
C VAL A 2 -7.88 -35.61 -7.48
N THR A 3 -8.94 -35.47 -8.27
CA THR A 3 -9.03 -34.43 -9.31
C THR A 3 -10.05 -33.40 -8.87
N ALA A 4 -9.63 -32.14 -8.76
CA ALA A 4 -10.52 -31.02 -8.44
C ALA A 4 -10.48 -29.98 -9.57
N THR A 5 -11.59 -29.29 -9.79
CA THR A 5 -11.73 -28.24 -10.81
C THR A 5 -11.67 -26.87 -10.15
N PHE A 6 -10.71 -26.04 -10.55
CA PHE A 6 -10.49 -24.71 -10.00
C PHE A 6 -10.97 -23.61 -10.96
N ARG A 7 -11.54 -22.54 -10.40
CA ARG A 7 -11.82 -21.27 -11.06
C ARG A 7 -11.36 -20.12 -10.17
N PHE A 8 -10.48 -19.27 -10.70
CA PHE A 8 -10.00 -18.08 -10.00
C PHE A 8 -10.62 -16.82 -10.60
N TYR A 9 -11.07 -15.89 -9.77
CA TYR A 9 -11.77 -14.69 -10.22
C TYR A 9 -10.89 -13.43 -10.17
N GLU A 10 -11.24 -12.45 -11.01
CA GLU A 10 -10.61 -11.12 -11.06
C GLU A 10 -9.07 -11.15 -11.06
N GLU A 11 -8.41 -10.37 -10.20
CA GLU A 11 -6.96 -10.18 -10.14
C GLU A 11 -6.18 -11.44 -9.74
N LEU A 12 -6.86 -12.50 -9.27
CA LEU A 12 -6.19 -13.77 -8.98
C LEU A 12 -5.68 -14.44 -10.25
N ASN A 13 -6.29 -14.15 -11.41
CA ASN A 13 -5.87 -14.67 -12.70
C ASN A 13 -4.47 -14.18 -13.10
N ASP A 14 -4.00 -13.06 -12.56
CA ASP A 14 -2.66 -12.54 -12.85
C ASP A 14 -1.55 -13.46 -12.33
N PHE A 15 -1.84 -14.23 -11.27
CA PHE A 15 -0.90 -15.18 -10.68
C PHE A 15 -0.81 -16.49 -11.47
N LEU A 16 -1.84 -16.84 -12.22
CA LEU A 16 -1.90 -18.11 -12.95
C LEU A 16 -1.11 -18.05 -14.26
N ALA A 17 -0.67 -19.23 -14.72
CA ALA A 17 -0.14 -19.39 -16.07
C ALA A 17 -1.19 -18.96 -17.11
N ARG A 18 -0.76 -18.31 -18.20
CA ARG A 18 -1.67 -17.74 -19.23
C ARG A 18 -2.78 -18.69 -19.70
N PRO A 19 -2.52 -19.99 -19.95
CA PRO A 19 -3.56 -20.92 -20.39
C PRO A 19 -4.62 -21.23 -19.34
N LEU A 20 -4.38 -20.94 -18.05
CA LEU A 20 -5.31 -21.25 -16.96
C LEU A 20 -6.18 -20.05 -16.55
N ARG A 21 -5.92 -18.87 -17.14
CA ARG A 21 -6.59 -17.63 -16.79
C ARG A 21 -8.01 -17.59 -17.34
N GLN A 22 -8.89 -16.96 -16.58
CA GLN A 22 -10.27 -16.64 -16.95
C GLN A 22 -11.15 -17.85 -17.33
N GLN A 23 -10.75 -19.05 -16.93
CA GLN A 23 -11.51 -20.27 -17.16
C GLN A 23 -11.41 -21.26 -16.00
N SER A 24 -12.27 -22.28 -16.03
CA SER A 24 -12.20 -23.42 -15.12
C SER A 24 -11.23 -24.46 -15.67
N PHE A 25 -10.42 -25.07 -14.81
CA PHE A 25 -9.50 -26.12 -15.21
C PHE A 25 -9.37 -27.19 -14.12
N SER A 26 -9.14 -28.44 -14.54
CA SER A 26 -8.93 -29.56 -13.62
C SER A 26 -7.47 -29.69 -13.23
N CYS A 27 -7.21 -29.99 -11.96
CA CYS A 27 -5.89 -30.20 -11.40
C CYS A 27 -5.86 -31.51 -10.61
N VAL A 28 -4.79 -32.28 -10.79
CA VAL A 28 -4.55 -33.49 -10.00
C VAL A 28 -3.89 -33.08 -8.68
N CYS A 29 -4.50 -33.48 -7.58
CA CYS A 29 -4.10 -33.15 -6.22
C CYS A 29 -3.66 -34.41 -5.47
N ALA A 30 -2.76 -34.25 -4.49
CA ALA A 30 -2.49 -35.30 -3.50
C ALA A 30 -3.77 -35.63 -2.70
N ARG A 31 -3.86 -36.85 -2.14
CA ARG A 31 -5.09 -37.31 -1.45
C ARG A 31 -5.43 -36.50 -0.20
N ASP A 32 -4.45 -35.84 0.38
CA ASP A 32 -4.47 -35.03 1.59
C ASP A 32 -4.21 -33.54 1.30
N ALA A 33 -4.25 -33.15 0.01
CA ALA A 33 -4.07 -31.75 -0.37
C ALA A 33 -5.23 -30.90 0.18
N THR A 34 -4.88 -29.79 0.82
CA THR A 34 -5.85 -28.79 1.26
C THR A 34 -6.08 -27.76 0.16
N THR A 35 -7.16 -26.98 0.29
CA THR A 35 -7.41 -25.83 -0.57
C THR A 35 -6.22 -24.87 -0.59
N LYS A 36 -5.60 -24.58 0.57
CA LYS A 36 -4.40 -23.74 0.63
C LYS A 36 -3.25 -24.30 -0.20
N HIS A 37 -2.89 -25.56 0.01
CA HIS A 37 -1.77 -26.19 -0.69
C HIS A 37 -1.92 -26.08 -2.20
N MET A 38 -3.13 -26.38 -2.72
CA MET A 38 -3.36 -26.31 -4.17
C MET A 38 -3.40 -24.88 -4.70
N ILE A 39 -4.00 -23.94 -3.97
CA ILE A 39 -4.03 -22.51 -4.35
C ILE A 39 -2.60 -21.96 -4.48
N GLU A 40 -1.73 -22.25 -3.51
CA GLU A 40 -0.34 -21.80 -3.52
C GLU A 40 0.51 -22.52 -4.57
N ALA A 41 0.27 -23.82 -4.80
CA ALA A 41 0.92 -24.60 -5.85
C ALA A 41 0.56 -24.11 -7.26
N LEU A 42 -0.68 -23.63 -7.44
CA LEU A 42 -1.12 -22.92 -8.66
C LEU A 42 -0.56 -21.49 -8.75
N GLY A 43 0.13 -21.05 -7.70
CA GLY A 43 0.91 -19.83 -7.63
C GLY A 43 0.20 -18.67 -6.91
N VAL A 44 -1.08 -18.80 -6.59
CA VAL A 44 -1.83 -17.71 -5.94
C VAL A 44 -1.43 -17.67 -4.45
N PRO A 45 -0.88 -16.54 -3.94
CA PRO A 45 -0.59 -16.44 -2.51
C PRO A 45 -1.90 -16.47 -1.72
N HIS A 46 -1.96 -17.24 -0.63
CA HIS A 46 -3.16 -17.33 0.20
C HIS A 46 -3.59 -15.96 0.77
N THR A 47 -2.64 -15.03 0.97
CA THR A 47 -2.91 -13.67 1.42
C THR A 47 -3.72 -12.83 0.44
N GLU A 48 -3.80 -13.22 -0.83
CA GLU A 48 -4.59 -12.51 -1.86
C GLU A 48 -6.03 -13.03 -1.93
N VAL A 49 -6.33 -14.15 -1.26
CA VAL A 49 -7.63 -14.83 -1.29
C VAL A 49 -8.47 -14.41 -0.08
N GLU A 50 -9.75 -14.14 -0.32
CA GLU A 50 -10.71 -13.81 0.74
C GLU A 50 -11.84 -14.80 0.89
N LEU A 51 -12.28 -15.43 -0.20
CA LEU A 51 -13.36 -16.41 -0.17
C LEU A 51 -13.01 -17.61 -1.03
N ILE A 52 -13.20 -18.80 -0.45
CA ILE A 52 -13.11 -20.08 -1.13
C ILE A 52 -14.48 -20.74 -1.05
N LEU A 53 -15.04 -21.09 -2.20
CA LEU A 53 -16.24 -21.90 -2.30
C LEU A 53 -15.87 -23.28 -2.83
N VAL A 54 -16.24 -24.33 -2.10
CA VAL A 54 -16.17 -25.71 -2.57
C VAL A 54 -17.60 -26.19 -2.79
N ASN A 55 -17.94 -26.52 -4.04
CA ASN A 55 -19.28 -26.93 -4.45
C ASN A 55 -20.40 -25.95 -4.03
N GLY A 56 -20.06 -24.65 -3.92
CA GLY A 56 -20.97 -23.59 -3.51
C GLY A 56 -20.97 -23.28 -2.01
N GLU A 57 -20.28 -24.06 -1.18
CA GLU A 57 -20.18 -23.83 0.27
C GLU A 57 -18.91 -23.06 0.63
N SER A 58 -19.03 -22.07 1.52
CA SER A 58 -17.89 -21.30 2.03
C SER A 58 -17.04 -22.13 2.98
N VAL A 59 -15.77 -22.31 2.61
CA VAL A 59 -14.79 -23.12 3.36
C VAL A 59 -13.51 -22.32 3.65
N GLY A 60 -12.71 -22.83 4.60
CA GLY A 60 -11.39 -22.28 4.93
C GLY A 60 -10.24 -22.92 4.13
N PHE A 61 -9.03 -22.42 4.41
CA PHE A 61 -7.76 -22.86 3.81
C PHE A 61 -7.36 -24.30 4.15
N ASP A 62 -7.84 -24.84 5.28
CA ASP A 62 -7.52 -26.19 5.74
C ASP A 62 -8.49 -27.26 5.21
N HIS A 63 -9.43 -26.88 4.33
CA HIS A 63 -10.41 -27.82 3.78
C HIS A 63 -9.72 -28.88 2.91
N PRO A 64 -9.90 -30.19 3.19
CA PRO A 64 -9.32 -31.25 2.39
C PRO A 64 -10.07 -31.43 1.07
N LEU A 65 -9.35 -31.50 -0.04
CA LEU A 65 -9.94 -31.66 -1.37
C LEU A 65 -10.37 -33.11 -1.63
N ARG A 66 -11.54 -33.27 -2.25
CA ARG A 66 -12.11 -34.55 -2.67
C ARG A 66 -12.15 -34.64 -4.20
N ASP A 67 -12.28 -35.87 -4.69
CA ASP A 67 -12.40 -36.12 -6.12
C ASP A 67 -13.71 -35.55 -6.65
N GLY A 68 -13.64 -34.78 -7.74
CA GLY A 68 -14.77 -34.09 -8.35
C GLY A 68 -15.09 -32.71 -7.77
N ASP A 69 -14.39 -32.25 -6.73
CA ASP A 69 -14.68 -30.95 -6.12
C ASP A 69 -14.54 -29.78 -7.11
N ARG A 70 -15.47 -28.84 -7.02
CA ARG A 70 -15.42 -27.57 -7.77
C ARG A 70 -15.05 -26.44 -6.82
N VAL A 71 -13.85 -25.92 -6.98
CA VAL A 71 -13.26 -24.87 -6.13
C VAL A 71 -13.32 -23.54 -6.87
N ALA A 72 -14.08 -22.59 -6.33
CA ALA A 72 -14.09 -21.20 -6.79
C ALA A 72 -13.35 -20.33 -5.78
N VAL A 73 -12.37 -19.55 -6.25
CA VAL A 73 -11.47 -18.75 -5.42
C VAL A 73 -11.60 -17.29 -5.79
N TYR A 74 -11.91 -16.47 -4.79
CA TYR A 74 -12.20 -15.05 -4.94
C TYR A 74 -11.15 -14.20 -4.20
N PRO A 75 -10.70 -13.08 -4.81
CA PRO A 75 -9.74 -12.19 -4.17
C PRO A 75 -10.36 -11.41 -3.01
N LYS A 76 -9.50 -10.69 -2.27
CA LYS A 76 -9.91 -9.66 -1.31
C LYS A 76 -10.67 -8.53 -2.00
N PHE A 77 -11.99 -8.52 -1.85
CA PHE A 77 -12.87 -7.41 -2.18
C PHE A 77 -13.05 -6.52 -0.95
N GLU A 78 -12.27 -5.45 -0.81
CA GLU A 78 -12.55 -4.46 0.25
C GLU A 78 -13.76 -3.56 -0.09
N ALA A 79 -14.34 -3.69 -1.30
CA ALA A 79 -15.41 -2.82 -1.81
C ALA A 79 -16.84 -3.40 -1.70
N LEU A 80 -17.05 -4.63 -1.25
CA LEU A 80 -18.38 -5.20 -1.07
C LEU A 80 -18.55 -5.61 0.39
N ASP A 81 -19.60 -5.10 1.05
CA ASP A 81 -19.96 -5.49 2.40
C ASP A 81 -20.44 -6.95 2.41
N ILE A 82 -19.48 -7.87 2.44
CA ILE A 82 -19.67 -9.32 2.52
C ILE A 82 -19.59 -9.82 3.98
N GLN A 83 -19.84 -8.94 4.96
CA GLN A 83 -19.88 -9.29 6.40
C GLN A 83 -20.62 -10.60 6.73
N PRO A 84 -21.75 -10.96 6.09
CA PRO A 84 -22.43 -12.23 6.37
C PRO A 84 -21.69 -13.49 5.87
N LEU A 85 -20.73 -13.34 4.94
CA LEU A 85 -20.04 -14.43 4.24
C LEU A 85 -18.54 -14.52 4.59
N LEU A 86 -17.99 -13.54 5.32
CA LEU A 86 -16.60 -13.53 5.77
C LEU A 86 -16.38 -14.56 6.88
N ARG A 87 -16.03 -15.79 6.49
CA ARG A 87 -15.48 -16.83 7.39
C ARG A 87 -13.95 -16.87 7.40
N VAL A 88 -13.29 -16.04 6.59
CA VAL A 88 -11.83 -15.99 6.44
C VAL A 88 -11.20 -14.83 7.23
N ARG A 89 -11.99 -13.81 7.63
CA ARG A 89 -11.52 -12.65 8.40
C ARG A 89 -12.48 -12.37 9.57
N GLU A 90 -11.94 -12.20 10.77
CA GLU A 90 -12.76 -11.95 11.97
C GLU A 90 -13.25 -10.49 12.09
N ARG A 91 -12.53 -9.46 11.59
CA ARG A 91 -12.89 -8.04 11.71
C ARG A 91 -12.26 -7.14 10.62
N PRO A 92 -12.91 -6.04 10.19
CA PRO A 92 -12.29 -5.03 9.32
C PRO A 92 -11.21 -4.23 10.06
N LEU A 93 -10.08 -3.96 9.40
CA LEU A 93 -8.91 -3.28 9.95
C LEU A 93 -9.20 -1.78 10.17
N ARG A 94 -9.59 -1.40 11.40
CA ARG A 94 -9.89 0.00 11.74
C ARG A 94 -8.66 0.93 11.77
N VAL A 95 -7.43 0.40 11.66
CA VAL A 95 -6.20 1.17 11.48
C VAL A 95 -5.26 0.42 10.55
N MET A 96 -5.05 0.95 9.34
CA MET A 96 -4.17 0.33 8.34
C MET A 96 -2.73 0.78 8.54
N ARG A 97 -1.86 -0.16 8.92
CA ARG A 97 -0.41 0.00 9.01
C ARG A 97 0.24 -0.92 7.99
N PHE A 98 1.29 -0.43 7.34
CA PHE A 98 1.96 -1.13 6.25
C PHE A 98 3.42 -1.43 6.59
N ILE A 99 3.95 -2.45 5.95
CA ILE A 99 5.38 -2.66 5.78
C ILE A 99 5.63 -2.94 4.31
N ALA A 100 6.52 -2.17 3.68
CA ALA A 100 6.84 -2.30 2.26
C ALA A 100 8.19 -2.99 2.09
N ASP A 101 8.27 -3.91 1.13
CA ASP A 101 9.53 -4.53 0.73
C ASP A 101 10.53 -3.53 0.12
N ALA A 102 11.77 -3.99 -0.11
CA ALA A 102 12.85 -3.16 -0.65
C ALA A 102 12.54 -2.55 -2.03
N HIS A 103 11.66 -3.17 -2.83
CA HIS A 103 11.30 -2.71 -4.18
C HIS A 103 10.23 -1.61 -4.17
N LEU A 104 9.63 -1.33 -3.02
CA LEU A 104 8.47 -0.46 -2.86
C LEU A 104 8.79 0.83 -2.08
N GLY A 105 10.04 1.26 -2.05
CA GLY A 105 10.45 2.48 -1.35
C GLY A 105 9.73 3.75 -1.79
N GLY A 106 9.48 3.89 -3.10
CA GLY A 106 8.68 5.00 -3.64
C GLY A 106 7.24 4.95 -3.13
N LEU A 107 6.61 3.77 -3.13
CA LEU A 107 5.27 3.58 -2.58
C LEU A 107 5.21 3.86 -1.08
N ALA A 108 6.20 3.39 -0.32
CA ALA A 108 6.27 3.63 1.12
C ALA A 108 6.29 5.11 1.46
N GLN A 109 7.05 5.91 0.70
CA GLN A 109 7.07 7.36 0.85
C GLN A 109 5.70 7.98 0.55
N LEU A 110 5.03 7.54 -0.53
CA LEU A 110 3.70 8.03 -0.89
C LEU A 110 2.64 7.68 0.16
N LEU A 111 2.68 6.47 0.72
CA LEU A 111 1.76 6.04 1.78
C LEU A 111 1.97 6.82 3.09
N ARG A 112 3.22 7.06 3.50
CA ARG A 112 3.54 7.93 4.65
C ARG A 112 2.99 9.33 4.44
N LEU A 113 3.11 9.82 3.21
CA LEU A 113 2.65 11.14 2.82
C LEU A 113 1.11 11.24 2.80
N ALA A 114 0.43 10.17 2.41
CA ALA A 114 -1.02 9.99 2.57
C ALA A 114 -1.45 9.83 4.04
N GLY A 115 -0.50 9.65 4.96
CA GLY A 115 -0.73 9.57 6.40
C GLY A 115 -0.86 8.15 6.94
N PHE A 116 -0.48 7.14 6.16
CA PHE A 116 -0.45 5.75 6.60
C PHE A 116 0.91 5.38 7.18
N ASP A 117 0.91 4.82 8.38
CA ASP A 117 2.12 4.32 9.04
C ASP A 117 2.70 3.19 8.20
N THR A 118 3.83 3.45 7.54
CA THR A 118 4.44 2.51 6.60
C THR A 118 5.91 2.32 6.94
N LEU A 119 6.29 1.13 7.42
CA LEU A 119 7.69 0.77 7.58
C LEU A 119 8.32 0.42 6.24
N TYR A 120 9.57 0.80 6.08
CA TYR A 120 10.37 0.51 4.91
C TYR A 120 11.84 0.76 5.26
N ASP A 121 12.66 -0.22 4.94
CA ASP A 121 14.12 -0.14 4.93
C ASP A 121 14.61 -1.02 3.77
N ASN A 122 15.62 -0.54 3.03
CA ASN A 122 16.23 -1.33 1.95
C ASN A 122 16.92 -2.60 2.44
N HIS A 123 17.24 -2.69 3.73
CA HIS A 123 17.95 -3.80 4.33
C HIS A 123 17.02 -4.76 5.09
N TYR A 124 15.70 -4.59 4.99
CA TYR A 124 14.79 -5.58 5.54
C TYR A 124 14.88 -6.88 4.76
N GLU A 125 15.43 -7.90 5.42
CA GLU A 125 15.29 -9.28 5.00
C GLU A 125 13.86 -9.75 5.23
N ASP A 126 13.40 -10.71 4.42
CA ASP A 126 12.06 -11.28 4.51
C ASP A 126 11.66 -11.70 5.93
N ALA A 127 12.58 -12.35 6.66
CA ALA A 127 12.34 -12.78 8.05
C ALA A 127 12.06 -11.60 8.99
N ARG A 128 12.69 -10.45 8.74
CA ARG A 128 12.43 -9.22 9.50
C ARG A 128 11.09 -8.61 9.13
N ILE A 129 10.71 -8.65 7.84
CA ILE A 129 9.40 -8.19 7.37
C ILE A 129 8.30 -9.01 8.04
N GLU A 130 8.44 -10.33 8.07
CA GLU A 130 7.48 -11.24 8.74
C GLU A 130 7.33 -10.93 10.21
N ALA A 131 8.45 -10.81 10.94
CA ALA A 131 8.41 -10.52 12.37
C ALA A 131 7.68 -9.22 12.66
N LEU A 132 7.99 -8.14 11.92
CA LEU A 132 7.32 -6.85 12.07
C LEU A 132 5.85 -6.89 11.64
N ALA A 133 5.53 -7.63 10.59
CA ALA A 133 4.15 -7.80 10.13
C ALA A 133 3.28 -8.48 11.18
N LEU A 134 3.82 -9.52 11.83
CA LEU A 134 3.15 -10.27 12.87
C LEU A 134 3.03 -9.46 14.17
N ASP A 135 4.15 -8.94 14.68
CA ASP A 135 4.21 -8.26 15.97
C ASP A 135 3.39 -6.97 16.00
N GLU A 136 3.39 -6.22 14.89
CA GLU A 136 2.73 -4.91 14.80
C GLU A 136 1.39 -4.94 14.03
N ASN A 137 0.93 -6.13 13.61
CA ASN A 137 -0.25 -6.32 12.76
C ASN A 137 -0.23 -5.44 11.50
N ARG A 138 0.86 -5.49 10.74
CA ARG A 138 1.05 -4.70 9.52
C ARG A 138 0.70 -5.50 8.28
N ILE A 139 0.11 -4.82 7.30
CA ILE A 139 -0.12 -5.35 5.95
C ILE A 139 1.22 -5.30 5.20
N VAL A 140 1.67 -6.44 4.71
CA VAL A 140 2.88 -6.56 3.89
C VAL A 140 2.56 -6.14 2.46
N LEU A 141 3.19 -5.08 1.99
CA LEU A 141 3.18 -4.67 0.58
C LEU A 141 4.44 -5.22 -0.05
N THR A 142 4.29 -6.05 -1.08
CA THR A 142 5.44 -6.66 -1.75
C THR A 142 5.15 -6.99 -3.20
N ARG A 143 6.22 -7.09 -3.98
CA ARG A 143 6.20 -7.64 -5.35
C ARG A 143 6.78 -9.04 -5.41
N ASP A 144 7.09 -9.64 -4.27
CA ASP A 144 7.54 -11.01 -4.14
C ASP A 144 6.38 -11.92 -3.70
N ARG A 145 6.11 -12.94 -4.54
CA ARG A 145 5.05 -13.92 -4.27
C ARG A 145 5.48 -14.92 -3.20
N GLU A 146 6.77 -15.25 -3.12
CA GLU A 146 7.28 -16.23 -2.17
C GLU A 146 7.22 -15.69 -0.75
N LEU A 147 7.47 -14.39 -0.57
CA LEU A 147 7.24 -13.70 0.70
C LEU A 147 5.77 -13.87 1.15
N LEU A 148 4.80 -13.59 0.26
CA LEU A 148 3.37 -13.70 0.57
C LEU A 148 2.86 -15.13 0.81
N LYS A 149 3.59 -16.16 0.38
CA LYS A 149 3.26 -17.56 0.66
C LYS A 149 3.70 -18.00 2.07
N ARG A 150 4.53 -17.22 2.75
CA ARG A 150 4.98 -17.57 4.11
C ARG A 150 3.80 -17.59 5.07
N ARG A 151 3.67 -18.69 5.84
CA ARG A 151 2.53 -18.97 6.72
C ARG A 151 2.29 -17.89 7.80
N THR A 152 3.35 -17.23 8.23
CA THR A 152 3.37 -16.15 9.24
C THR A 152 2.72 -14.87 8.73
N ILE A 153 2.72 -14.64 7.42
CA ILE A 153 2.10 -13.46 6.81
C ILE A 153 0.61 -13.70 6.66
N THR A 154 -0.15 -13.13 7.58
CA THR A 154 -1.63 -13.19 7.55
C THR A 154 -2.22 -12.10 6.66
N HIS A 155 -1.54 -10.96 6.56
CA HIS A 155 -1.99 -9.79 5.82
C HIS A 155 -0.92 -9.34 4.85
N GLY A 156 -1.18 -9.53 3.56
CA GLY A 156 -0.31 -9.04 2.50
C GLY A 156 -1.11 -8.60 1.28
N CYS A 157 -0.48 -7.75 0.48
CA CYS A 157 -0.99 -7.22 -0.78
C CYS A 157 0.14 -7.24 -1.81
N TYR A 158 -0.05 -8.02 -2.87
CA TYR A 158 0.87 -8.06 -4.00
C TYR A 158 0.69 -6.82 -4.88
N VAL A 159 1.77 -6.07 -5.07
CA VAL A 159 1.76 -4.84 -5.88
C VAL A 159 2.21 -5.13 -7.31
N ARG A 160 1.29 -5.00 -8.26
CA ARG A 160 1.49 -5.38 -9.67
C ARG A 160 2.21 -4.30 -10.45
N THR A 161 1.82 -3.05 -10.23
CA THR A 161 2.31 -1.91 -10.98
C THR A 161 3.77 -1.56 -10.63
N LEU A 162 4.49 -0.97 -11.59
CA LEU A 162 5.92 -0.66 -11.45
C LEU A 162 6.19 0.76 -10.95
N LYS A 163 5.37 1.73 -11.38
CA LYS A 163 5.59 3.15 -11.08
C LYS A 163 4.97 3.49 -9.72
N PRO A 164 5.67 4.19 -8.81
CA PRO A 164 5.16 4.50 -7.47
C PRO A 164 3.75 5.11 -7.43
N GLU A 165 3.45 6.04 -8.34
CA GLU A 165 2.12 6.65 -8.41
C GLU A 165 1.04 5.64 -8.81
N ALA A 166 1.35 4.72 -9.74
CA ALA A 166 0.42 3.66 -10.13
C ALA A 166 0.24 2.63 -9.01
N GLN A 167 1.31 2.34 -8.26
CA GLN A 167 1.27 1.49 -7.07
C GLN A 167 0.38 2.07 -5.99
N LEU A 168 0.46 3.39 -5.78
CA LEU A 168 -0.41 4.07 -4.84
C LEU A 168 -1.87 3.94 -5.26
N ARG A 169 -2.21 4.18 -6.55
CA ARG A 169 -3.59 4.01 -7.05
C ARG A 169 -4.10 2.59 -6.91
N GLU A 170 -3.26 1.61 -7.22
CA GLU A 170 -3.57 0.19 -7.04
C GLU A 170 -3.90 -0.13 -5.59
N VAL A 171 -3.03 0.28 -4.65
CA VAL A 171 -3.22 -0.01 -3.22
C VAL A 171 -4.43 0.74 -2.65
N PHE A 172 -4.66 2.00 -3.06
CA PHE A 172 -5.83 2.77 -2.63
C PHE A 172 -7.14 2.16 -3.10
N GLY A 173 -7.21 1.75 -4.36
CA GLY A 173 -8.42 1.13 -4.92
C GLY A 173 -8.67 -0.26 -4.34
N ARG A 174 -7.62 -1.04 -4.10
CA ARG A 174 -7.75 -2.39 -3.54
C ARG A 174 -8.08 -2.41 -2.05
N LEU A 175 -7.59 -1.42 -1.30
CA LEU A 175 -7.75 -1.38 0.16
C LEU A 175 -8.69 -0.26 0.65
N ASP A 176 -9.45 0.35 -0.25
CA ASP A 176 -10.35 1.48 0.01
C ASP A 176 -9.76 2.55 0.97
N LEU A 177 -8.54 2.99 0.65
CA LEU A 177 -7.78 3.86 1.57
C LEU A 177 -8.29 5.31 1.62
N ALA A 178 -9.12 5.71 0.65
CA ALA A 178 -9.49 7.11 0.42
C ALA A 178 -10.11 7.76 1.68
N GLY A 179 -11.09 7.08 2.31
CA GLY A 179 -11.79 7.61 3.49
C GLY A 179 -10.93 7.70 4.77
N SER A 180 -9.80 7.00 4.82
CA SER A 180 -8.90 6.97 5.97
C SER A 180 -7.64 7.80 5.81
N ALA A 181 -7.41 8.38 4.62
CA ALA A 181 -6.24 9.18 4.33
C ALA A 181 -6.18 10.43 5.23
N ARG A 182 -5.03 10.66 5.84
CA ARG A 182 -4.75 11.86 6.65
C ARG A 182 -3.43 12.45 6.21
N PRO A 183 -3.43 13.14 5.05
CA PRO A 183 -2.20 13.56 4.42
C PRO A 183 -1.31 14.39 5.33
N PHE A 184 -0.01 14.23 5.17
CA PHE A 184 1.01 15.07 5.78
C PHE A 184 1.07 15.09 7.31
N ARG A 185 0.55 14.05 7.96
CA ARG A 185 0.72 13.83 9.40
C ARG A 185 2.01 13.11 9.78
N LEU A 186 2.65 12.41 8.83
CA LEU A 186 3.87 11.62 9.04
C LEU A 186 5.03 12.14 8.20
N CYS A 187 6.24 12.00 8.73
CA CYS A 187 7.46 12.28 8.02
C CYS A 187 7.67 11.22 6.93
N VAL A 188 7.83 11.67 5.68
CA VAL A 188 8.11 10.79 4.53
C VAL A 188 9.36 9.93 4.71
N THR A 189 10.36 10.44 5.45
CA THR A 189 11.62 9.74 5.70
C THR A 189 11.56 8.88 6.95
N CYS A 190 11.13 9.45 8.08
CA CYS A 190 11.22 8.79 9.39
C CYS A 190 9.96 8.02 9.79
N ASN A 191 8.84 8.20 9.09
CA ASN A 191 7.53 7.68 9.48
C ASN A 191 7.02 8.21 10.86
N ALA A 192 7.71 9.20 11.43
CA ALA A 192 7.34 9.82 12.71
C ALA A 192 6.29 10.93 12.53
N PRO A 193 5.43 11.19 13.52
CA PRO A 193 4.48 12.30 13.47
C PRO A 193 5.16 13.65 13.21
N LEU A 194 4.54 14.46 12.36
CA LEU A 194 4.98 15.83 12.10
C LEU A 194 4.33 16.80 13.09
N ARG A 195 5.14 17.72 13.61
CA ARG A 195 4.71 18.77 14.55
C ARG A 195 4.73 20.13 13.86
N ARG A 196 3.70 20.93 14.06
CA ARG A 196 3.66 22.32 13.57
C ARG A 196 4.68 23.18 14.31
N ILE A 197 5.35 24.06 13.59
CA ILE A 197 6.31 25.02 14.13
C ILE A 197 6.01 26.43 13.62
N SER A 198 6.41 27.43 14.39
CA SER A 198 6.29 28.84 13.98
C SER A 198 7.28 29.18 12.85
N LYS A 199 7.06 30.33 12.20
CA LYS A 199 8.01 30.86 11.23
C LYS A 199 9.36 31.17 11.88
N ASP A 200 9.37 31.65 13.11
CA ASP A 200 10.59 31.93 13.87
C ASP A 200 11.41 30.67 14.12
N GLU A 201 10.75 29.54 14.44
CA GLU A 201 11.41 28.23 14.57
C GLU A 201 11.89 27.64 13.24
N ALA A 202 11.31 28.09 12.11
CA ALA A 202 11.72 27.69 10.77
C ALA A 202 12.87 28.54 10.23
N THR A 203 13.08 29.74 10.79
CA THR A 203 14.19 30.64 10.42
C THR A 203 15.54 29.94 10.61
N GLY A 204 16.41 30.03 9.60
CA GLY A 204 17.70 29.33 9.58
C GLY A 204 17.63 27.83 9.25
N ARG A 205 16.42 27.26 9.09
CA ARG A 205 16.20 25.85 8.70
C ARG A 205 15.43 25.69 7.38
N ALA A 206 14.71 26.74 6.97
CA ALA A 206 14.09 26.87 5.66
C ALA A 206 14.75 28.03 4.88
N PRO A 207 14.80 27.98 3.53
CA PRO A 207 15.34 29.08 2.73
C PRO A 207 14.55 30.39 2.91
N ASP A 208 15.22 31.54 2.86
CA ASP A 208 14.58 32.84 3.08
C ASP A 208 13.40 33.11 2.14
N GLY A 209 13.57 32.78 0.85
CA GLY A 209 12.49 32.92 -0.14
C GLY A 209 11.27 32.02 0.12
N VAL A 210 11.40 30.98 0.96
CA VAL A 210 10.28 30.16 1.45
C VAL A 210 9.66 30.81 2.68
N LEU A 211 10.47 31.30 3.61
CA LEU A 211 10.01 32.02 4.80
C LEU A 211 9.19 33.27 4.40
N GLU A 212 9.55 33.96 3.33
CA GLU A 212 8.80 35.09 2.79
C GLU A 212 7.41 34.71 2.26
N ARG A 213 7.28 33.53 1.64
CA ARG A 213 6.06 33.11 0.91
C ARG A 213 5.14 32.20 1.71
N HIS A 214 5.64 31.60 2.79
CA HIS A 214 4.91 30.61 3.57
C HIS A 214 4.91 30.99 5.05
N THR A 215 3.76 30.80 5.68
CA THR A 215 3.54 31.06 7.11
C THR A 215 3.37 29.79 7.92
N GLN A 216 3.24 28.64 7.25
CA GLN A 216 2.97 27.34 7.86
C GLN A 216 4.11 26.38 7.61
N PHE A 217 4.66 25.85 8.70
CA PHE A 217 5.78 24.95 8.70
C PHE A 217 5.50 23.77 9.62
N VAL A 218 5.98 22.59 9.22
CA VAL A 218 5.98 21.41 10.08
C VAL A 218 7.37 20.84 10.15
N THR A 219 7.71 20.22 11.27
CA THR A 219 8.99 19.56 11.47
C THR A 219 8.83 18.13 11.94
N CYS A 220 9.85 17.32 11.66
CA CYS A 220 10.00 16.00 12.24
C CYS A 220 10.98 16.08 13.39
N ASP A 221 10.59 15.66 14.60
CA ASP A 221 11.49 15.71 15.76
C ASP A 221 12.62 14.66 15.69
N VAL A 222 12.54 13.69 14.77
CA VAL A 222 13.58 12.68 14.52
C VAL A 222 14.67 13.20 13.57
N CYS A 223 14.33 13.55 12.32
CA CYS A 223 15.32 14.03 11.34
C CYS A 223 15.51 15.54 11.33
N ARG A 224 14.72 16.29 12.10
CA ARG A 224 14.76 17.76 12.22
C ARG A 224 14.60 18.50 10.90
N ARG A 225 14.08 17.85 9.85
CA ARG A 225 13.71 18.51 8.60
C ARG A 225 12.50 19.39 8.82
N VAL A 226 12.46 20.51 8.10
CA VAL A 226 11.30 21.41 8.02
C VAL A 226 10.63 21.19 6.67
N PHE A 227 9.31 21.07 6.69
CA PHE A 227 8.48 20.91 5.51
C PHE A 227 7.50 22.06 5.43
N TRP A 228 7.18 22.47 4.21
CA TRP A 228 6.27 23.55 3.88
C TRP A 228 5.50 23.22 2.60
N GLU A 229 4.53 24.05 2.31
CA GLU A 229 3.57 23.85 1.25
C GLU A 229 4.09 24.29 -0.14
N GLY A 230 5.11 23.59 -0.63
CA GLY A 230 5.79 23.90 -1.89
C GLY A 230 5.25 23.19 -3.14
N SER A 231 6.02 23.26 -4.23
CA SER A 231 5.75 22.64 -5.53
C SER A 231 5.46 21.14 -5.46
N HIS A 232 6.22 20.46 -4.61
CA HIS A 232 6.14 19.04 -4.36
C HIS A 232 4.84 18.66 -3.64
N TRP A 233 4.40 19.49 -2.70
CA TRP A 233 3.18 19.27 -1.92
C TRP A 233 1.91 19.30 -2.77
N ARG A 234 1.85 20.22 -3.74
CA ARG A 234 0.72 20.34 -4.68
C ARG A 234 0.60 19.19 -5.63
N ARG A 235 1.73 18.80 -6.23
CA ARG A 235 1.76 17.62 -7.10
C ARG A 235 1.30 16.40 -6.33
N MET A 236 1.72 16.30 -5.07
CA MET A 236 1.28 15.21 -4.22
C MET A 236 -0.21 15.28 -3.89
N ARG A 237 -0.75 16.44 -3.53
CA ARG A 237 -2.18 16.51 -3.24
C ARG A 237 -3.02 16.28 -4.48
N ALA A 238 -2.62 16.79 -5.64
CA ALA A 238 -3.28 16.45 -6.90
C ALA A 238 -3.26 14.93 -7.15
N LEU A 239 -2.16 14.24 -6.80
CA LEU A 239 -2.14 12.79 -6.81
C LEU A 239 -3.13 12.21 -5.80
N MET A 240 -3.15 12.65 -4.53
CA MET A 240 -4.08 12.18 -3.50
C MET A 240 -5.55 12.39 -3.89
N ASP A 241 -5.88 13.58 -4.40
CA ASP A 241 -7.21 13.93 -4.90
C ASP A 241 -7.60 13.01 -6.07
N SER A 242 -6.65 12.70 -6.97
CA SER A 242 -6.89 11.75 -8.08
C SER A 242 -7.14 10.31 -7.62
N VAL A 243 -6.71 9.93 -6.41
CA VAL A 243 -6.96 8.59 -5.85
C VAL A 243 -8.16 8.56 -4.91
N ALA A 244 -8.63 9.71 -4.42
CA ALA A 244 -9.74 9.79 -3.48
C ALA A 244 -11.14 9.72 -4.14
N GLY A 245 -11.28 10.08 -5.43
CA GLY A 245 -12.51 9.95 -6.22
C GLY A 245 -13.66 10.91 -5.83
N ASP A 246 -14.42 11.39 -6.83
CA ASP A 246 -15.48 12.41 -6.72
C ASP A 246 -16.75 12.03 -5.90
N GLY A 247 -16.74 10.90 -5.18
CA GLY A 247 -17.94 10.34 -4.52
C GLY A 247 -18.00 10.51 -2.99
N SER A 248 -16.92 10.92 -2.37
CA SER A 248 -16.87 11.20 -0.94
C SER A 248 -16.06 12.46 -0.76
N GLY A 249 -16.76 13.60 -0.62
CA GLY A 249 -16.14 14.82 -0.15
C GLY A 249 -15.30 14.45 1.06
N ILE A 250 -13.99 14.65 0.94
CA ILE A 250 -13.05 14.54 2.05
C ILE A 250 -13.65 15.43 3.13
N GLY A 251 -14.27 14.83 4.16
CA GLY A 251 -14.87 15.55 5.28
C GLY A 251 -13.84 16.55 5.80
N PRO A 252 -14.26 17.75 6.23
CA PRO A 252 -13.42 18.93 6.29
C PRO A 252 -12.06 18.61 6.89
N VAL A 253 -11.03 18.63 6.04
CA VAL A 253 -9.64 18.69 6.47
C VAL A 253 -9.56 19.97 7.32
N PRO A 254 -9.11 19.94 8.59
CA PRO A 254 -8.88 21.17 9.32
C PRO A 254 -7.86 21.98 8.50
N ALA A 255 -8.31 23.15 8.02
CA ALA A 255 -7.73 23.91 6.92
C ALA A 255 -6.19 23.90 6.86
N ILE A 256 -5.63 23.26 5.81
CA ILE A 256 -4.25 23.43 5.33
C ILE A 256 -4.30 23.36 3.79
N GLY A 257 -4.10 24.50 3.12
CA GLY A 257 -4.43 24.70 1.70
C GLY A 257 -3.26 25.16 0.82
N ILE A 258 -3.17 24.61 -0.40
CA ILE A 258 -1.96 24.57 -1.23
C ILE A 258 -1.85 25.64 -2.33
N GLY A 259 -0.66 26.25 -2.53
CA GLY A 259 -0.39 27.22 -3.63
C GLY A 259 0.94 27.03 -4.41
N PRO A 260 1.04 27.41 -5.73
CA PRO A 260 1.70 26.82 -6.97
C PRO A 260 3.26 26.78 -7.09
N PRO A 261 3.86 25.98 -8.02
CA PRO A 261 5.23 25.44 -7.88
C PRO A 261 6.30 26.42 -8.41
N ALA A 262 7.43 26.57 -7.72
CA ALA A 262 8.55 27.38 -8.23
C ALA A 262 9.69 26.51 -8.79
N ASN A 263 10.25 26.98 -9.91
CA ASN A 263 11.39 26.45 -10.67
C ASN A 263 12.72 26.57 -9.90
N PRO A 264 13.74 25.76 -10.24
CA PRO A 264 15.05 25.81 -9.62
C PRO A 264 15.86 27.07 -10.04
N PRO A 265 16.70 27.63 -9.16
CA PRO A 265 17.50 28.82 -9.46
C PRO A 265 18.83 28.45 -10.15
N GLY A 266 19.16 29.14 -11.24
CA GLY A 266 20.43 29.05 -11.94
C GLY A 266 21.24 30.36 -11.84
N MET A 267 22.47 30.22 -11.32
CA MET A 267 23.68 31.05 -11.44
C MET A 267 23.59 32.57 -11.25
N ARG A 268 24.15 33.01 -10.11
CA ARG A 268 24.57 34.39 -9.84
C ARG A 268 25.83 34.72 -10.65
N SER A 269 25.82 35.91 -11.25
CA SER A 269 26.94 36.61 -11.86
C SER A 269 28.05 36.89 -10.84
N ALA A 270 29.31 36.76 -11.25
CA ALA A 270 30.47 37.28 -10.53
C ALA A 270 30.60 38.80 -10.75
N PRO A 271 31.16 39.56 -9.79
CA PRO A 271 31.51 40.97 -9.97
C PRO A 271 32.93 41.07 -10.56
N ASP A 272 33.17 42.10 -11.37
CA ASP A 272 34.52 42.60 -11.63
C ASP A 272 34.48 44.13 -11.51
N ASP A 273 35.17 44.62 -10.48
CA ASP A 273 35.54 46.02 -10.28
C ASP A 273 36.71 46.35 -11.21
N SER A 274 36.62 47.44 -11.99
CA SER A 274 37.78 48.27 -12.42
C SER A 274 37.29 49.52 -13.17
N GLU A 275 37.15 50.62 -12.43
CA GLU A 275 37.39 51.97 -12.94
C GLU A 275 38.88 52.11 -13.29
N SER A 276 39.19 52.39 -14.56
CA SER A 276 40.17 53.36 -15.07
C SER A 276 40.21 53.30 -16.60
#